data_AF-A0A2H3BLP7-F1
#
_entry.id   AF-A0A2H3BLP7-F1
#
_cell.length_a   1.000
_cell.length_b   1.000
_cell.length_c   1.000
_cell.angle_alpha   90.00
_cell.angle_beta   90.00
_cell.angle_gamma   90.00
#
_symmetry.space_group_name_H-M   'P 1'
#
loop_
_entity.id
_entity.type
_entity.pdbx_description
1 polymer ?
#
loop_
_entity_poly.entity_id
_entity_poly.type
_entity_poly.pdbx_seq_one_letter_code
_entity_poly.pdbx_strand_id
1 'polypeptide(L)' 'MLLYLPPYCPDLNPIEESFSTWKAYLRRHGSVLRDSDDPVDVLLDACGCVTADMAYSWFKHAGYIVT' A
#
# COMPACT_ATOMS: atom_id res chain seq x y z
N MET A 1 14.13 -6.40 -14.75
CA MET A 1 14.54 -7.59 -13.99
C MET A 1 13.30 -8.17 -13.34
N LEU A 2 13.10 -9.48 -13.40
CA LEU A 2 11.95 -10.17 -12.81
C LEU A 2 12.45 -10.99 -11.62
N LEU A 3 11.84 -10.83 -10.44
CA LEU A 3 12.16 -11.61 -9.24
C LEU A 3 10.95 -12.49 -8.90
N TYR A 4 11.18 -13.79 -8.80
CA TYR A 4 10.12 -14.74 -8.44
C TYR A 4 10.06 -14.92 -6.92
N LEU A 5 8.84 -14.91 -6.39
CA LEU A 5 8.55 -15.17 -4.98
C LEU A 5 8.26 -16.65 -4.78
N PRO A 6 8.70 -17.26 -3.66
CA PRO A 6 8.23 -18.58 -3.28
C PRO A 6 6.71 -18.58 -3.08
N PRO A 7 6.03 -19.73 -3.32
CA PRO A 7 4.60 -19.84 -3.09
C PRO A 7 4.21 -19.50 -1.65
N TYR A 8 3.11 -18.76 -1.48
CA TYR A 8 2.56 -18.40 -0.16
C TYR A 8 3.52 -17.64 0.77
N CYS A 9 4.46 -16.87 0.22
CA CYS A 9 5.31 -15.96 0.99
C CYS A 9 4.90 -14.50 0.81
N PRO A 10 3.73 -14.07 1.32
CA PRO A 10 3.28 -12.68 1.23
C PRO A 10 4.24 -11.72 1.93
N ASP A 11 4.93 -12.16 2.99
CA ASP A 11 5.89 -11.36 3.74
C ASP A 11 7.11 -10.91 2.91
N LEU A 12 7.34 -11.53 1.75
CA LEU A 12 8.40 -11.15 0.81
C LEU A 12 7.90 -10.18 -0.28
N ASN A 13 6.64 -9.74 -0.22
CA ASN A 13 6.03 -8.85 -1.18
C ASN A 13 5.61 -7.51 -0.52
N PRO A 14 6.41 -6.42 -0.64
CA PRO A 14 6.17 -5.13 0.01
C PRO A 14 4.80 -4.48 -0.30
N ILE A 15 4.13 -4.96 -1.36
CA ILE A 15 2.82 -4.44 -1.74
C ILE A 15 1.75 -4.79 -0.69
N GLU A 16 1.95 -5.86 0.09
CA GLU A 16 1.00 -6.31 1.11
C GLU A 16 0.85 -5.26 2.22
N GLU A 17 1.96 -4.70 2.72
CA GLU A 17 1.96 -3.62 3.71
C GLU A 17 1.37 -2.32 3.14
N SER A 18 1.66 -2.01 1.88
CA SER A 18 1.07 -0.87 1.18
C SER A 18 -0.45 -0.98 1.09
N PHE A 19 -0.97 -2.12 0.62
CA PHE A 19 -2.42 -2.36 0.56
C PHE A 19 -3.06 -2.40 1.94
N SER A 20 -2.38 -2.96 2.95
CA SER A 20 -2.87 -2.95 4.33
C SER A 20 -3.05 -1.53 4.85
N THR A 21 -2.05 -0.67 4.63
CA THR A 21 -2.06 0.75 5.02
C THR A 21 -3.17 1.52 4.31
N TRP A 22 -3.28 1.36 2.98
CA TRP A 22 -4.30 2.03 2.19
C TRP A 22 -5.71 1.58 2.61
N LYS A 23 -5.95 0.27 2.81
CA LYS A 23 -7.23 -0.24 3.32
C LYS A 23 -7.56 0.29 4.71
N ALA A 24 -6.57 0.41 5.59
CA ALA A 24 -6.78 0.98 6.93
C ALA A 24 -7.17 2.46 6.86
N TYR A 25 -6.51 3.23 5.98
CA TYR A 25 -6.86 4.62 5.70
C TYR A 25 -8.30 4.71 5.18
N LEU A 26 -8.66 3.94 4.15
CA LEU A 26 -10.01 3.93 3.59
C LEU A 26 -11.09 3.56 4.62
N ARG A 27 -10.81 2.61 5.52
CA ARG A 27 -11.75 2.26 6.60
C ARG A 27 -11.98 3.42 7.57
N ARG A 28 -10.93 4.21 7.85
CA ARG A 28 -11.02 5.38 8.73
C ARG A 28 -11.73 6.56 8.07
N HIS A 29 -11.58 6.72 6.76
CA HIS A 29 -12.10 7.85 5.98
C HIS A 29 -13.30 7.47 5.10
N GLY A 30 -13.92 6.31 5.33
CA GLY A 30 -14.88 5.71 4.41
C GLY A 30 -16.18 6.48 4.20
N SER A 31 -16.52 7.46 5.05
CA SER A 31 -17.64 8.38 4.79
C SER A 31 -17.36 9.28 3.59
N VAL A 32 -16.15 9.82 3.48
CA VAL A 32 -15.73 10.70 2.37
C VAL A 32 -15.89 9.97 1.02
N LEU A 33 -15.55 8.68 0.99
CA LEU A 33 -15.69 7.85 -0.21
C LEU A 33 -17.17 7.62 -0.59
N ARG A 34 -18.07 7.45 0.39
CA ARG A 34 -19.49 7.17 0.14
C ARG A 34 -20.26 8.41 -0.29
N ASP A 35 -19.84 9.57 0.18
CA ASP A 35 -20.51 10.85 -0.03
C ASP A 35 -19.92 11.63 -1.22
N SER A 36 -18.87 11.09 -1.89
CA SER A 36 -18.23 11.72 -3.04
C SER A 36 -19.02 11.52 -4.33
N ASP A 37 -19.12 12.58 -5.14
CA ASP A 37 -19.62 12.52 -6.51
C ASP A 37 -18.68 11.73 -7.44
N ASP A 38 -17.39 11.70 -7.11
CA ASP A 38 -16.38 10.86 -7.77
C ASP A 38 -15.60 10.03 -6.74
N PRO A 39 -16.00 8.76 -6.50
CA PRO A 39 -15.31 7.90 -5.56
C PRO A 39 -13.96 7.39 -6.10
N VAL A 40 -13.71 7.42 -7.42
CA VAL A 40 -12.45 6.97 -8.00
C VAL A 40 -11.35 8.00 -7.70
N ASP A 41 -11.65 9.28 -7.85
CA ASP A 41 -10.71 10.35 -7.49
C ASP A 41 -10.34 10.31 -6.00
N VAL A 42 -11.30 10.04 -5.12
CA VAL A 42 -11.05 9.87 -3.68
C VAL A 42 -10.16 8.65 -3.39
N LEU A 43 -10.34 7.54 -4.12
CA LEU A 43 -9.46 6.37 -4.01
C LEU A 43 -8.02 6.70 -4.45
N LEU A 44 -7.86 7.46 -5.52
CA LEU A 44 -6.56 7.89 -6.03
C LEU A 44 -5.87 8.85 -5.05
N ASP A 45 -6.59 9.83 -4.50
CA ASP A 45 -6.06 10.76 -3.50
C ASP A 45 -5.64 10.01 -2.22
N ALA A 46 -6.42 9.01 -1.81
CA ALA A 46 -6.10 8.16 -0.66
C ALA A 46 -4.78 7.39 -0.83
N CYS A 47 -4.27 7.15 -2.04
CA CYS A 47 -2.94 6.58 -2.24
C CYS A 47 -1.83 7.46 -1.63
N GLY A 48 -2.07 8.76 -1.47
CA GLY A 48 -1.17 9.69 -0.79
C GLY A 48 -0.91 9.38 0.69
N CYS A 49 -1.66 8.46 1.31
CA CYS A 49 -1.36 7.99 2.67
C CYS A 49 -0.08 7.14 2.75
N VAL A 50 0.42 6.62 1.63
CA VAL A 50 1.66 5.85 1.54
C VAL A 50 2.82 6.79 1.26
N THR A 51 3.78 6.87 2.19
CA THR A 51 4.96 7.74 2.04
C THR A 51 6.18 6.99 1.48
N ALA A 52 7.17 7.74 1.01
CA ALA A 52 8.45 7.16 0.57
C ALA A 52 9.18 6.42 1.70
N ASP A 53 9.15 6.94 2.93
CA ASP A 53 9.78 6.31 4.11
C ASP A 53 9.12 4.98 4.49
N MET A 54 7.78 4.92 4.36
CA MET A 54 7.03 3.68 4.52
C MET A 54 7.46 2.66 3.47
N ALA A 55 7.46 3.05 2.20
CA ALA A 55 7.87 2.17 1.11
C ALA A 55 9.29 1.63 1.33
N TYR A 56 10.25 2.50 1.63
CA TYR A 56 11.63 2.11 1.93
C TYR A 56 11.69 1.09 3.07
N SER A 57 10.93 1.32 4.15
CA SER A 57 10.88 0.42 5.30
C SER A 57 10.28 -0.94 4.93
N TRP A 58 9.25 -1.00 4.08
CA TRP A 58 8.62 -2.26 3.65
C TRP A 58 9.49 -3.06 2.68
N PHE A 59 10.20 -2.39 1.76
CA PHE A 59 11.21 -3.07 0.92
C PHE A 59 12.31 -3.67 1.79
N LYS A 60 12.81 -2.92 2.79
CA LYS A 60 13.79 -3.44 3.74
C LYS A 60 13.23 -4.61 4.57
N HIS A 61 11.99 -4.51 5.04
CA HIS A 61 11.30 -5.56 5.81
C HIS A 61 11.19 -6.86 5.01
N ALA A 62 10.81 -6.78 3.73
CA ALA A 62 10.71 -7.92 2.83
C ALA A 62 12.08 -8.46 2.33
N GLY A 63 13.20 -7.93 2.85
CA GLY A 63 14.56 -8.43 2.58
C GLY A 63 15.22 -7.86 1.33
N TYR A 64 14.67 -6.81 0.71
CA TYR A 64 15.29 -6.16 -0.45
C TYR A 64 16.40 -5.20 0.00
N ILE A 65 17.48 -5.15 -0.78
CA ILE A 65 18.52 -4.14 -0.60
C ILE A 65 17.99 -2.82 -1.13
N VAL A 66 17.76 -1.89 -0.21
CA VAL A 66 17.44 -0.49 -0.48
C VAL A 66 18.63 0.34 -0.02
N THR A 67 19.23 1.07 -0.96
CA THR A 67 20.39 1.97 -0.78
C THR A 67 20.04 3.37 -1.24
#